data_AF-A0A354SE04-F1
#
_entry.id   AF-A0A354SE04-F1
#
_cell.length_a   1.000
_cell.length_b   1.000
_cell.length_c   1.000
_cell.angle_alpha   90.00
_cell.angle_beta   90.00
_cell.angle_gamma   90.00
#
_symmetry.space_group_name_H-M   'P 1'
#
loop_
_entity.id
_entity.type
_entity.pdbx_description
1 polymer ?
#
loop_
_entity_poly.entity_id
_entity_poly.type
_entity_poly.pdbx_seq_one_letter_code
_entity_poly.pdbx_strand_id
1 'polypeptide(L)'
;AQFKLREGQPIGVHVTLRGDRMWEFLDRLLSVALPRIRDFRGLSSKQFDGNGNYTFGLSEQSMFHEIDQDKIDRSRGMDITLVTTATNDDEGRALLRLLGFPFKEA
;
A
#
# COMPACT_ATOMS: atom_id res chain seq x y z
N ALA A 1 -11.66 -3.69 28.23
CA ALA A 1 -10.49 -2.86 27.87
C ALA A 1 -9.32 -3.72 27.38
N GLN A 2 -9.45 -4.37 26.22
CA GLN A 2 -8.50 -5.41 25.77
C GLN A 2 -7.17 -4.83 25.25
N PHE A 3 -7.20 -3.64 24.64
CA PHE A 3 -6.01 -2.93 24.15
C PHE A 3 -5.43 -1.91 25.14
N LYS A 4 -6.04 -1.76 26.33
CA LYS A 4 -5.62 -0.83 27.41
C LYS A 4 -5.42 0.63 26.95
N LEU A 5 -6.16 1.07 25.93
CA LEU A 5 -6.08 2.43 25.37
C LEU A 5 -6.91 3.43 26.17
N ARG A 6 -6.48 4.70 26.12
CA ARG A 6 -7.22 5.87 26.61
C ARG A 6 -7.46 6.85 25.48
N GLU A 7 -8.48 7.69 25.63
CA GLU A 7 -8.75 8.77 24.69
C GLU A 7 -7.55 9.72 24.57
N GLY A 8 -7.26 10.16 23.33
CA GLY A 8 -6.11 11.02 23.02
C GLY A 8 -4.75 10.31 23.00
N GLN A 9 -4.68 9.01 23.33
CA GLN A 9 -3.42 8.27 23.24
C GLN A 9 -3.05 8.02 21.76
N PRO A 10 -1.83 8.40 21.33
CA PRO A 10 -1.38 8.14 19.96
C PRO A 10 -1.15 6.65 19.75
N ILE A 11 -1.79 6.08 18.71
CA ILE A 11 -1.76 4.63 18.40
C ILE A 11 -1.24 4.31 17.01
N GLY A 12 -0.98 5.32 16.18
CA GLY A 12 -0.55 5.13 14.81
C GLY A 12 -0.23 6.44 14.12
N VAL A 13 0.18 6.33 12.87
CA VAL A 13 0.48 7.45 11.98
C VAL A 13 -0.17 7.17 10.63
N HIS A 14 -0.53 8.23 9.91
CA HIS A 14 -0.99 8.11 8.53
C HIS A 14 -0.49 9.32 7.73
N VAL A 15 -0.42 9.15 6.42
CA VAL A 15 -0.15 10.23 5.47
C VAL A 15 -1.15 10.17 4.34
N THR A 16 -1.54 11.33 3.82
CA THR A 16 -2.40 11.43 2.64
C THR A 16 -1.61 12.09 1.53
N LEU A 17 -1.33 11.34 0.47
CA LEU A 17 -0.62 11.84 -0.70
C LEU A 17 -1.62 12.27 -1.77
N ARG A 18 -1.39 13.45 -2.37
CA ARG A 18 -2.21 14.01 -3.46
C ARG A 18 -1.30 14.70 -4.49
N GLY A 19 -1.80 14.82 -5.73
CA GLY A 19 -1.07 15.48 -6.82
C GLY A 19 0.26 14.77 -7.12
N ASP A 20 1.30 15.55 -7.39
CA ASP A 20 2.59 15.03 -7.83
C ASP A 20 3.23 14.04 -6.84
N ARG A 21 3.13 14.32 -5.53
CA ARG A 21 3.68 13.42 -4.49
C ARG A 21 3.00 12.04 -4.48
N MET A 22 1.72 11.97 -4.84
CA MET A 22 1.01 10.70 -4.95
C MET A 22 1.56 9.89 -6.12
N TRP A 23 1.72 10.52 -7.29
CA TRP A 23 2.23 9.87 -8.48
C TRP A 23 3.68 9.44 -8.34
N GLU A 24 4.54 10.28 -7.74
CA GLU A 24 5.94 9.94 -7.46
C GLU A 24 6.08 8.77 -6.48
N PHE A 25 5.25 8.74 -5.42
CA PHE A 25 5.23 7.60 -4.51
C PHE A 25 4.74 6.34 -5.21
N LEU A 26 3.70 6.46 -6.04
CA LEU A 26 3.15 5.32 -6.78
C LEU A 26 4.17 4.73 -7.76
N ASP A 27 4.88 5.59 -8.49
CA ASP A 27 5.94 5.17 -9.40
C ASP A 27 7.05 4.43 -8.65
N ARG A 28 7.58 4.98 -7.54
CA ARG A 28 8.58 4.29 -6.70
C ARG A 28 8.05 2.99 -6.11
N LEU A 29 6.78 2.96 -5.71
CA LEU A 29 6.16 1.77 -5.15
C LEU A 29 6.15 0.63 -6.18
N LEU A 30 5.69 0.91 -7.39
CA LEU A 30 5.54 -0.09 -8.45
C LEU A 30 6.87 -0.50 -9.09
N SER A 31 7.72 0.47 -9.41
CA SER A 31 8.97 0.23 -10.16
C SER A 31 10.13 -0.24 -9.29
N VAL A 32 10.14 0.12 -8.00
CA VAL A 32 11.27 -0.11 -7.10
C VAL A 32 10.90 -0.95 -5.89
N ALA A 33 9.87 -0.57 -5.13
CA ALA A 33 9.61 -1.20 -3.83
C ALA A 33 8.99 -2.60 -3.95
N LEU A 34 7.92 -2.78 -4.74
CA LEU A 34 7.24 -4.08 -4.88
C LEU A 34 8.17 -5.19 -5.44
N PRO A 35 9.01 -4.95 -6.48
CA PRO A 35 9.93 -5.97 -6.98
C PRO A 35 10.98 -6.44 -5.95
N ARG A 36 11.26 -5.63 -4.92
CA ARG A 36 12.21 -5.97 -3.85
C ARG A 36 11.62 -6.84 -2.75
N ILE A 37 10.30 -7.02 -2.73
CA ILE A 37 9.65 -7.89 -1.75
C ILE A 37 10.10 -9.33 -2.00
N ARG A 38 10.65 -9.97 -0.98
CA ARG A 38 11.07 -11.37 -1.08
C ARG A 38 9.89 -12.28 -1.38
N ASP A 39 10.07 -13.20 -2.33
CA ASP A 39 9.04 -14.14 -2.79
C ASP A 39 7.75 -13.43 -3.26
N PHE A 40 7.86 -12.24 -3.86
CA PHE A 40 6.71 -11.51 -4.38
C PHE A 40 6.01 -12.29 -5.51
N ARG A 41 4.73 -12.61 -5.30
CA ARG A 41 3.88 -13.35 -6.26
C ARG A 41 2.78 -12.48 -6.87
N GLY A 42 2.93 -11.17 -6.78
CA GLY A 42 1.89 -10.21 -7.14
C GLY A 42 0.89 -9.94 -6.01
N LEU A 43 0.16 -8.83 -6.17
CA LEU A 43 -0.86 -8.35 -5.25
C LEU A 43 -2.17 -9.11 -5.45
N SER A 44 -2.96 -9.25 -4.38
CA SER A 44 -4.27 -9.88 -4.47
C SER A 44 -5.25 -8.98 -5.23
N SER A 45 -5.86 -9.48 -6.30
CA SER A 45 -6.89 -8.73 -7.03
C SER A 45 -8.24 -8.66 -6.30
N LYS A 46 -8.35 -9.21 -5.07
CA LYS A 46 -9.61 -9.34 -4.33
C LYS A 46 -9.82 -8.29 -3.25
N GLN A 47 -8.84 -7.42 -2.99
CA GLN A 47 -8.87 -6.47 -1.88
C GLN A 47 -9.48 -5.10 -2.25
N PHE A 48 -10.49 -5.13 -3.12
CA PHE A 48 -11.28 -3.94 -3.42
C PHE A 48 -12.45 -3.82 -2.43
N ASP A 49 -12.92 -2.60 -2.20
CA ASP A 49 -13.94 -2.29 -1.19
C ASP A 49 -15.39 -2.31 -1.72
N GLY A 50 -15.61 -2.67 -2.98
CA GLY A 50 -16.91 -2.64 -3.66
C GLY A 50 -17.16 -1.35 -4.45
N ASN A 51 -16.40 -0.28 -4.19
CA ASN A 51 -16.52 1.03 -4.84
C ASN A 51 -15.26 1.39 -5.64
N GLY A 52 -14.43 0.40 -5.99
CA GLY A 52 -13.23 0.63 -6.80
C GLY A 52 -12.04 1.22 -6.06
N ASN A 53 -12.07 1.30 -4.72
CA ASN A 53 -10.86 1.60 -3.93
C ASN A 53 -10.14 0.30 -3.61
N TYR A 54 -8.81 0.34 -3.59
CA TYR A 54 -7.98 -0.84 -3.41
C TYR A 54 -7.08 -0.69 -2.19
N THR A 55 -7.08 -1.68 -1.30
CA THR A 55 -6.20 -1.67 -0.11
C THR A 55 -5.33 -2.93 -0.10
N PHE A 56 -4.04 -2.75 0.17
CA PHE A 56 -3.14 -3.88 0.41
C PHE A 56 -2.12 -3.52 1.49
N GLY A 57 -1.62 -4.55 2.17
CA GLY A 57 -0.65 -4.41 3.25
C GLY A 57 0.75 -4.82 2.81
N LEU A 58 1.75 -4.12 3.32
CA LEU A 58 3.16 -4.48 3.29
C LEU A 58 3.58 -4.91 4.69
N SER A 59 4.27 -6.04 4.82
CA SER A 59 4.64 -6.60 6.13
C SER A 59 5.84 -5.91 6.79
N GLU A 60 6.67 -5.24 6.01
CA GLU A 60 7.87 -4.54 6.46
C GLU A 60 8.06 -3.25 5.65
N GLN A 61 8.98 -2.38 6.08
CA GLN A 61 9.28 -1.10 5.43
C GLN A 61 10.64 -1.12 4.67
N SER A 62 11.41 -2.20 4.81
CA SER A 62 12.79 -2.33 4.30
C SER A 62 12.91 -2.41 2.78
N MET A 63 11.78 -2.58 2.06
CA MET A 63 11.76 -2.60 0.59
C MET A 63 11.98 -1.22 -0.03
N PHE A 64 11.66 -0.14 0.69
CA PHE A 64 11.89 1.24 0.23
C PHE A 64 13.38 1.59 0.35
N HIS A 65 13.97 2.15 -0.71
CA HIS A 65 15.40 2.50 -0.73
C HIS A 65 15.76 3.64 0.22
N GLU A 66 14.77 4.47 0.56
CA GLU A 66 14.91 5.57 1.50
C GLU A 66 15.11 5.06 2.93
N ILE A 67 14.80 3.79 3.21
CA ILE A 67 14.96 3.18 4.51
C ILE A 67 16.35 2.52 4.61
N ASP A 68 17.14 3.06 5.52
CA ASP A 68 18.41 2.48 5.95
C ASP A 68 18.15 1.30 6.90
N GLN A 69 18.43 0.08 6.44
CA GLN A 69 18.14 -1.15 7.20
C GLN A 69 18.92 -1.23 8.51
N ASP A 70 20.13 -0.69 8.57
CA ASP A 70 20.97 -0.72 9.77
C ASP A 70 20.44 0.20 10.88
N LYS A 71 19.53 1.12 10.52
CA LYS A 71 18.86 2.04 11.45
C LYS A 71 17.47 1.59 11.85
N ILE A 72 16.97 0.46 11.32
CA ILE A 72 15.67 -0.08 11.70
C ILE A 72 15.77 -0.68 13.10
N ASP A 73 15.06 -0.09 14.06
CA ASP A 73 14.90 -0.64 15.41
C ASP A 73 13.97 -1.86 15.43
N ARG A 74 12.88 -1.80 14.64
CA ARG A 74 11.87 -2.87 14.51
C ARG A 74 11.26 -2.87 13.11
N SER A 75 11.00 -4.07 12.60
CA SER A 75 10.18 -4.23 11.39
C SER A 75 8.75 -3.75 11.66
N ARG A 76 8.24 -2.91 10.76
CA ARG A 76 6.92 -2.30 10.80
C ARG A 76 6.29 -2.45 9.42
N GLY A 77 5.10 -3.03 9.38
CA GLY A 77 4.28 -3.03 8.18
C GLY A 77 3.56 -1.69 7.97
N MET A 78 2.89 -1.58 6.83
CA MET A 78 1.98 -0.48 6.53
C MET A 78 0.88 -0.96 5.60
N ASP A 79 -0.31 -0.38 5.74
CA ASP A 79 -1.38 -0.54 4.78
C ASP A 79 -1.41 0.65 3.82
N ILE A 80 -1.61 0.36 2.54
CA ILE A 80 -1.70 1.36 1.47
C ILE A 80 -3.08 1.23 0.83
N THR A 81 -3.82 2.34 0.84
CA THR A 81 -5.14 2.45 0.19
C THR A 81 -5.05 3.41 -0.99
N LEU A 82 -5.39 2.91 -2.17
CA LEU A 82 -5.60 3.70 -3.38
C LEU A 82 -7.08 4.07 -3.47
N VAL A 83 -7.36 5.35 -3.27
CA VAL A 83 -8.70 5.93 -3.43
C VAL A 83 -8.86 6.41 -4.86
N THR A 84 -9.88 5.91 -5.56
CA THR A 84 -10.13 6.25 -6.96
C THR A 84 -11.50 6.89 -7.12
N THR A 85 -11.79 7.38 -8.33
CA THR A 85 -13.13 7.86 -8.71
C THR A 85 -13.96 6.80 -9.41
N ALA A 86 -13.48 5.55 -9.48
CA ALA A 86 -14.26 4.45 -10.02
C ALA A 86 -15.54 4.26 -9.21
N THR A 87 -16.56 3.70 -9.84
CA THR A 87 -17.85 3.46 -9.18
C THR A 87 -18.03 2.01 -8.75
N ASN A 88 -17.14 1.13 -9.20
CA ASN A 88 -17.16 -0.31 -8.94
C ASN A 88 -15.74 -0.90 -9.03
N ASP A 89 -15.60 -2.13 -8.54
CA ASP A 89 -14.33 -2.84 -8.47
C ASP A 89 -13.74 -3.22 -9.83
N ASP A 90 -14.57 -3.42 -10.85
CA ASP A 90 -14.10 -3.78 -12.18
C ASP A 90 -13.39 -2.59 -12.84
N GLU A 91 -13.98 -1.40 -12.75
CA GLU A 91 -13.36 -0.14 -13.17
C GLU A 91 -12.09 0.16 -12.39
N GLY A 92 -12.14 0.07 -11.06
CA GLY A 92 -10.98 0.30 -10.20
C GLY A 92 -9.83 -0.66 -10.53
N ARG A 93 -10.15 -1.94 -10.76
CA ARG A 93 -9.16 -2.95 -11.13
C ARG A 93 -8.60 -2.75 -12.54
N ALA A 94 -9.43 -2.36 -13.50
CA ALA A 94 -8.98 -2.03 -14.85
C ALA A 94 -8.00 -0.85 -14.82
N LEU A 95 -8.31 0.21 -14.06
CA LEU A 95 -7.42 1.36 -13.85
C LEU A 95 -6.07 0.93 -13.28
N LEU A 96 -6.08 0.18 -12.17
CA LEU A 96 -4.82 -0.25 -11.53
C LEU A 96 -3.98 -1.16 -12.43
N ARG A 97 -4.62 -2.05 -13.21
CA ARG A 97 -3.90 -2.87 -14.21
C ARG A 97 -3.21 -2.00 -15.26
N LEU A 98 -3.88 -0.98 -15.78
CA LEU A 98 -3.31 -0.06 -16.77
C LEU A 98 -2.18 0.80 -16.19
N LEU A 99 -2.24 1.09 -14.88
CA LEU A 99 -1.16 1.76 -14.15
C LEU A 99 0.02 0.82 -13.82
N GLY A 100 -0.05 -0.47 -14.18
CA GLY A 100 1.04 -1.41 -13.98
C GLY A 100 1.02 -2.13 -12.63
N PHE A 101 -0.11 -2.18 -11.92
CA PHE A 101 -0.20 -2.97 -10.70
C PHE A 101 -0.01 -4.46 -11.00
N PRO A 102 0.96 -5.13 -10.34
CA PRO A 102 1.26 -6.53 -10.58
C PRO A 102 0.28 -7.41 -9.80
N PHE A 103 -0.95 -7.53 -10.27
CA PHE A 103 -1.90 -8.47 -9.67
C PHE A 103 -1.49 -9.91 -9.96
N LYS A 104 -1.66 -10.79 -8.98
CA LYS A 104 -1.47 -12.23 -9.15
C LYS A 104 -2.43 -12.73 -10.23
N GLU A 105 -1.89 -13.40 -11.25
CA GLU A 105 -2.70 -14.11 -12.26
C GLU A 105 -3.52 -15.22 -11.57
N ALA A 106 -4.77 -15.36 -12.01
CA ALA A 106 -5.74 -16.29 -11.43
C ALA A 106 -5.40 -17.75 -11.76
#